data_AF-D2QYD4-F1
#
_entry.id   AF-D2QYD4-F1
#
_cell.length_a   1.000
_cell.length_b   1.000
_cell.length_c   1.000
_cell.angle_alpha   90.00
_cell.angle_beta   90.00
_cell.angle_gamma   90.00
#
_symmetry.space_group_name_H-M   'P 1'
#
loop_
_entity.id
_entity.type
_entity.pdbx_description
1 polymer ?
#
loop_
_entity_poly.entity_id
_entity_poly.type
_entity_poly.pdbx_seq_one_letter_code
_entity_poly.pdbx_strand_id
1 'polypeptide(L)'
;MHVTTITATLTVNAAFLEEIKEVHQELWQLLDDLRHRISRPIAPQMCRTLLDRLELLRDQLALHFALEEAYGYFEDPVQVAPRLSQRAEALRSEHQELYANFCDLLDEAEHKFYDEHEAELTIWIGDRFLQFDRQLREHERAERELIFEAYDCDLGCGD
;
A
#
# COMPACT_ATOMS: atom_id res chain seq x y z
N MET A 1 10.18 -40.94 19.75
CA MET A 1 9.57 -39.60 19.61
C MET A 1 9.42 -39.34 18.12
N HIS A 2 8.19 -39.36 17.60
CA HIS A 2 7.93 -39.02 16.20
C HIS A 2 7.59 -37.53 16.15
N VAL A 3 8.40 -36.76 15.42
CA VAL A 3 8.07 -35.38 15.05
C VAL A 3 7.12 -35.47 13.87
N THR A 4 5.87 -35.09 14.09
CA THR A 4 4.88 -34.92 13.02
C THR A 4 5.09 -33.54 12.43
N THR A 5 5.76 -33.45 11.29
CA THR A 5 5.84 -32.22 10.51
C THR A 5 4.46 -31.98 9.89
N ILE A 6 3.72 -30.99 10.38
CA ILE A 6 2.44 -30.58 9.81
C ILE A 6 2.77 -29.67 8.64
N THR A 7 2.86 -30.24 7.44
CA THR A 7 2.89 -29.46 6.19
C THR A 7 1.48 -28.93 5.97
N ALA A 8 1.21 -27.71 6.41
CA ALA A 8 -0.03 -27.01 6.12
C ALA A 8 -0.02 -26.61 4.63
N THR A 9 -0.53 -27.48 3.77
CA THR A 9 -0.75 -27.16 2.35
C THR A 9 -1.91 -26.16 2.28
N LEU A 10 -1.62 -24.87 2.46
CA LEU A 10 -2.55 -23.78 2.21
C LEU A 10 -3.00 -23.87 0.75
N THR A 11 -4.22 -24.38 0.55
CA THR A 11 -4.84 -24.45 -0.76
C THR A 11 -5.36 -23.06 -1.09
N VAL A 12 -4.47 -22.13 -1.42
CA VAL A 12 -4.84 -20.78 -1.81
C VAL A 12 -5.65 -20.89 -3.11
N ASN A 13 -6.92 -20.48 -3.06
CA ASN A 13 -7.82 -20.54 -4.21
C ASN A 13 -7.30 -19.60 -5.31
N ALA A 14 -7.17 -20.08 -6.55
CA ALA A 14 -6.69 -19.26 -7.67
C ALA A 14 -7.54 -17.99 -7.88
N ALA A 15 -8.86 -18.10 -7.72
CA ALA A 15 -9.78 -16.95 -7.81
C ALA A 15 -9.49 -15.86 -6.76
N PHE A 16 -8.87 -16.24 -5.65
CA PHE A 16 -8.54 -15.34 -4.56
C PHE A 16 -7.19 -14.61 -4.78
N LEU A 17 -6.21 -15.29 -5.38
CA LEU A 17 -4.98 -14.63 -5.87
C LEU A 17 -5.29 -13.66 -7.01
N GLU A 18 -6.32 -13.96 -7.82
CA GLU A 18 -6.84 -13.02 -8.81
C GLU A 18 -7.42 -11.77 -8.12
N GLU A 19 -8.20 -11.92 -7.05
CA GLU A 19 -8.75 -10.79 -6.29
C GLU A 19 -7.66 -9.86 -5.71
N ILE A 20 -6.59 -10.40 -5.09
CA ILE A 20 -5.46 -9.59 -4.61
C ILE A 20 -4.81 -8.82 -5.76
N LYS A 21 -4.60 -9.51 -6.89
CA LYS A 21 -3.98 -8.91 -8.07
C LYS A 21 -4.86 -7.81 -8.66
N GLU A 22 -6.18 -8.01 -8.68
CA GLU A 22 -7.16 -7.02 -9.12
C GLU A 22 -7.10 -5.77 -8.21
N VAL A 23 -7.17 -5.93 -6.90
CA VAL A 23 -7.07 -4.81 -5.93
C VAL A 23 -5.76 -4.04 -6.09
N HIS A 24 -4.63 -4.75 -6.19
CA HIS A 24 -3.33 -4.11 -6.42
C HIS A 24 -3.31 -3.32 -7.75
N GLN A 25 -3.85 -3.91 -8.82
CA GLN A 25 -3.93 -3.24 -10.12
C GLN A 25 -4.82 -1.99 -10.06
N GLU A 26 -5.98 -2.06 -9.41
CA GLU A 26 -6.90 -0.94 -9.23
C GLU A 26 -6.26 0.21 -8.44
N LEU A 27 -5.57 -0.11 -7.34
CA LEU A 27 -4.83 0.86 -6.54
C LEU A 27 -3.80 1.64 -7.38
N TRP A 28 -2.96 0.92 -8.13
CA TRP A 28 -1.94 1.56 -8.96
C TRP A 28 -2.49 2.36 -10.12
N GLN A 29 -3.61 1.93 -10.72
CA GLN A 29 -4.30 2.71 -11.74
C GLN A 29 -4.86 4.02 -11.16
N LEU A 30 -5.42 3.98 -9.95
CA LEU A 30 -5.94 5.16 -9.28
C LEU A 30 -4.82 6.14 -8.89
N LEU A 31 -3.71 5.64 -8.34
CA LEU A 31 -2.52 6.43 -8.05
C LEU A 31 -1.97 7.09 -9.32
N ASP A 32 -1.90 6.35 -10.42
CA ASP A 32 -1.42 6.88 -11.70
C ASP A 32 -2.32 8.00 -12.24
N ASP A 33 -3.64 7.81 -12.23
CA ASP A 33 -4.60 8.85 -12.62
C ASP A 33 -4.48 10.10 -11.73
N LEU A 34 -4.36 9.93 -10.40
CA LEU A 34 -4.17 11.04 -9.46
C LEU A 34 -2.87 11.80 -9.72
N ARG A 35 -1.75 11.11 -9.94
CA ARG A 35 -0.47 11.75 -10.33
C ARG A 35 -0.62 12.57 -11.60
N HIS A 36 -1.28 12.03 -12.62
CA HIS A 36 -1.49 12.73 -13.89
C HIS A 36 -2.32 14.02 -13.71
N ARG A 37 -3.34 13.97 -12.85
CA ARG A 37 -4.19 15.13 -12.53
C ARG A 37 -3.44 16.20 -11.74
N ILE A 38 -2.71 15.77 -10.71
CA ILE A 38 -1.98 16.65 -9.79
C ILE A 38 -0.74 17.26 -10.45
N SER A 39 -0.16 16.62 -11.45
CA SER A 39 0.97 17.15 -12.22
C SER A 39 0.62 18.37 -13.10
N ARG A 40 -0.66 18.78 -13.12
CA ARG A 40 -1.17 19.92 -13.88
C ARG A 40 -1.82 20.92 -12.91
N PRO A 41 -1.87 22.21 -13.25
CA PRO A 41 -2.63 23.17 -12.45
C PRO A 41 -4.08 22.71 -12.26
N ILE A 42 -4.48 22.55 -11.00
CA ILE A 42 -5.84 22.13 -10.64
C ILE A 42 -6.72 23.37 -10.65
N ALA A 43 -7.80 23.34 -11.44
CA ALA A 43 -8.78 24.41 -11.41
C ALA A 43 -9.65 24.29 -10.13
N PRO A 44 -10.04 25.39 -9.46
CA PRO A 44 -10.86 25.33 -8.24
C PRO A 44 -12.13 24.47 -8.37
N GLN A 45 -12.80 24.53 -9.53
CA GLN A 45 -13.99 23.71 -9.79
C GLN A 45 -13.72 22.20 -9.85
N MET A 46 -12.47 21.77 -9.94
CA MET A 46 -12.06 20.36 -9.93
C MET A 46 -11.73 19.85 -8.53
N CYS A 47 -11.65 20.72 -7.52
CA CYS A 47 -11.28 20.33 -6.14
C CYS A 47 -12.21 19.26 -5.58
N ARG A 48 -13.52 19.38 -5.81
CA ARG A 48 -14.49 18.37 -5.35
C ARG A 48 -14.19 16.99 -5.95
N THR A 49 -14.03 16.92 -7.27
CA THR A 49 -13.72 15.66 -7.98
C THR A 49 -12.36 15.09 -7.56
N LEU A 50 -11.41 15.95 -7.19
CA LEU A 50 -10.13 15.50 -6.65
C LEU A 50 -10.29 14.86 -5.27
N LEU A 51 -11.05 15.50 -4.36
CA LEU A 51 -11.36 14.95 -3.04
C LEU A 51 -12.09 13.61 -3.14
N ASP A 52 -13.11 13.50 -4.00
CA ASP A 52 -13.84 12.24 -4.21
C ASP A 52 -12.88 11.11 -4.66
N ARG A 53 -11.82 11.42 -5.43
CA ARG A 53 -10.80 10.43 -5.84
C ARG A 53 -9.81 10.10 -4.72
N LEU A 54 -9.47 11.07 -3.88
CA LEU A 54 -8.62 10.83 -2.71
C LEU A 54 -9.36 9.98 -1.66
N GLU A 55 -10.66 10.19 -1.46
CA GLU A 55 -11.51 9.32 -0.64
C GLU A 55 -11.50 7.88 -1.16
N LEU A 56 -11.69 7.69 -2.48
CA LEU A 56 -11.61 6.36 -3.09
C LEU A 56 -10.23 5.72 -2.88
N LEU A 57 -9.16 6.52 -2.96
CA LEU A 57 -7.80 6.02 -2.72
C LEU A 57 -7.61 5.58 -1.26
N ARG A 58 -8.18 6.31 -0.29
CA ARG A 58 -8.15 5.90 1.13
C ARG A 58 -8.76 4.51 1.29
N ASP A 59 -9.94 4.30 0.71
CA ASP A 59 -10.66 3.04 0.84
C ASP A 59 -9.90 1.88 0.16
N GLN A 60 -9.28 2.15 -1.00
CA GLN A 60 -8.42 1.19 -1.70
C GLN A 60 -7.15 0.86 -0.92
N LEU A 61 -6.50 1.83 -0.28
CA LEU A 61 -5.35 1.60 0.59
C LEU A 61 -5.72 0.73 1.80
N ALA A 62 -6.85 1.03 2.45
CA ALA A 62 -7.33 0.23 3.57
C ALA A 62 -7.55 -1.23 3.17
N LEU A 63 -8.20 -1.46 2.02
CA LEU A 63 -8.42 -2.81 1.50
C LEU A 63 -7.09 -3.49 1.16
N HIS A 64 -6.19 -2.80 0.48
CA HIS A 64 -4.90 -3.34 0.08
C HIS A 64 -4.06 -3.79 1.28
N PHE A 65 -3.86 -2.94 2.28
CA PHE A 65 -3.12 -3.30 3.49
C PHE A 65 -3.80 -4.41 4.28
N ALA A 66 -5.14 -4.40 4.40
CA ALA A 66 -5.86 -5.47 5.06
C ALA A 66 -5.68 -6.83 4.38
N LEU A 67 -5.58 -6.86 3.04
CA LEU A 67 -5.26 -8.07 2.30
C LEU A 67 -3.80 -8.50 2.57
N GLU A 68 -2.83 -7.60 2.52
CA GLU A 68 -1.43 -7.96 2.76
C GLU A 68 -1.20 -8.54 4.17
N GLU A 69 -1.84 -7.95 5.17
CA GLU A 69 -1.80 -8.43 6.56
C GLU A 69 -2.53 -9.77 6.75
N ALA A 70 -3.74 -9.91 6.21
CA ALA A 70 -4.57 -11.09 6.42
C ALA A 70 -4.03 -12.35 5.75
N TYR A 71 -3.33 -12.19 4.63
CA TYR A 71 -2.80 -13.31 3.84
C TYR A 71 -1.35 -13.65 4.17
N GLY A 72 -0.76 -12.93 5.13
CA GLY A 72 0.58 -13.22 5.59
C GLY A 72 1.57 -13.18 4.43
N TYR A 73 1.50 -12.16 3.57
CA TYR A 73 2.53 -11.90 2.54
C TYR A 73 3.95 -11.93 3.17
N PHE A 74 4.01 -11.67 4.48
CA PHE A 74 5.16 -11.77 5.35
C PHE A 74 5.28 -13.05 6.20
N GLU A 75 4.21 -13.81 6.44
CA GLU A 75 4.24 -15.00 7.30
C GLU A 75 4.97 -16.19 6.65
N ASP A 76 4.83 -16.40 5.34
CA ASP A 76 5.57 -17.45 4.61
C ASP A 76 7.09 -17.17 4.59
N PRO A 77 7.56 -15.95 4.26
CA PRO A 77 8.97 -15.55 4.38
C PRO A 77 9.57 -15.63 5.79
N VAL A 78 8.78 -15.27 6.82
CA VAL A 78 9.22 -15.29 8.23
C VAL A 78 9.46 -16.71 8.73
N GLN A 79 8.63 -17.67 8.30
CA GLN A 79 8.80 -19.09 8.64
C GLN A 79 9.99 -19.72 7.91
N VAL A 80 10.27 -19.29 6.67
CA VAL A 80 11.40 -19.77 5.85
C VAL A 80 12.73 -19.13 6.28
N ALA A 81 12.72 -17.84 6.64
CA ALA A 81 13.92 -17.08 6.98
C ALA A 81 13.70 -16.21 8.23
N PRO A 82 13.88 -16.73 9.46
CA PRO A 82 13.65 -15.99 10.71
C PRO A 82 14.49 -14.71 10.84
N ARG A 83 15.62 -14.61 10.11
CA ARG A 83 16.43 -13.39 10.01
C ARG A 83 15.71 -12.21 9.35
N LEU A 84 14.69 -12.48 8.53
CA LEU A 84 13.89 -11.46 7.83
C LEU A 84 12.69 -10.99 8.67
N SER A 85 12.40 -11.66 9.79
CA SER A 85 11.22 -11.40 10.61
C SER A 85 11.14 -9.98 11.18
N GLN A 86 12.28 -9.43 11.61
CA GLN A 86 12.32 -8.07 12.12
C GLN A 86 12.03 -7.03 11.04
N ARG A 87 12.49 -7.26 9.79
CA ARG A 87 12.24 -6.35 8.66
C ARG A 87 10.80 -6.46 8.16
N ALA A 88 10.25 -7.68 8.16
CA ALA A 88 8.83 -7.92 7.86
C ALA A 88 7.90 -7.19 8.84
N GLU A 89 8.16 -7.30 10.15
CA GLU A 89 7.37 -6.61 11.17
C GLU A 89 7.48 -5.08 11.08
N ALA A 90 8.68 -4.58 10.75
CA ALA A 90 8.88 -3.15 10.52
C ALA A 90 8.06 -2.65 9.33
N LEU A 91 8.12 -3.36 8.18
CA LEU A 91 7.34 -3.01 7.00
C LEU A 91 5.83 -3.06 7.29
N ARG A 92 5.35 -4.09 7.98
CA ARG A 92 3.95 -4.16 8.40
C ARG A 92 3.53 -2.98 9.27
N SER A 93 4.41 -2.49 10.14
CA SER A 93 4.12 -1.30 10.96
C SER A 93 3.99 -0.03 10.13
N GLU A 94 4.67 0.04 8.97
CA GLU A 94 4.58 1.19 8.05
C GLU A 94 3.19 1.29 7.39
N HIS A 95 2.43 0.19 7.24
CA HIS A 95 1.05 0.23 6.70
C HIS A 95 0.17 1.18 7.52
N GLN A 96 0.22 1.06 8.85
CA GLN A 96 -0.54 1.93 9.75
C GLN A 96 -0.10 3.40 9.63
N GLU A 97 1.21 3.64 9.52
CA GLU A 97 1.75 5.00 9.39
C GLU A 97 1.36 5.63 8.05
N LEU A 98 1.48 4.91 6.94
CA LEU A 98 1.09 5.36 5.60
C LEU A 98 -0.41 5.66 5.54
N TYR A 99 -1.24 4.78 6.10
CA TYR A 99 -2.68 4.99 6.12
C TYR A 99 -3.06 6.21 6.95
N ALA A 100 -2.49 6.37 8.14
CA ALA A 100 -2.73 7.54 8.99
C ALA A 100 -2.29 8.84 8.30
N ASN A 101 -1.09 8.87 7.71
CA ASN A 101 -0.59 10.02 6.97
C ASN A 101 -1.51 10.40 5.80
N PHE A 102 -2.11 9.41 5.12
CA PHE A 102 -3.05 9.68 4.04
C PHE A 102 -4.39 10.20 4.54
N CYS A 103 -4.89 9.68 5.67
CA CYS A 103 -6.10 10.22 6.32
C CYS A 103 -5.89 11.68 6.71
N ASP A 104 -4.78 12.01 7.38
CA ASP A 104 -4.46 13.38 7.79
C ASP A 104 -4.38 14.33 6.57
N LEU A 105 -3.80 13.86 5.46
CA LEU A 105 -3.78 14.62 4.19
C LEU A 105 -5.20 14.90 3.68
N LEU A 106 -6.07 13.89 3.69
CA LEU A 106 -7.45 14.00 3.23
C LEU A 106 -8.26 14.95 4.14
N ASP A 107 -8.17 14.78 5.45
CA ASP A 107 -8.84 15.65 6.44
C ASP A 107 -8.43 17.13 6.26
N GLU A 108 -7.13 17.40 6.09
CA GLU A 108 -6.66 18.78 5.84
C GLU A 108 -7.15 19.29 4.47
N ALA A 109 -7.21 18.44 3.45
CA ALA A 109 -7.73 18.80 2.13
C ALA A 109 -9.22 19.17 2.18
N GLU A 110 -10.03 18.37 2.86
CA GLU A 110 -11.45 18.61 3.07
C GLU A 110 -11.67 19.90 3.86
N HIS A 111 -10.92 20.12 4.95
CA HIS A 111 -11.04 21.35 5.75
C HIS A 111 -10.79 22.61 4.91
N LYS A 112 -9.73 22.62 4.09
CA LYS A 112 -9.45 23.75 3.19
C LYS A 112 -10.55 23.96 2.14
N PHE A 113 -11.17 22.88 1.67
CA PHE A 113 -12.28 22.97 0.73
C PHE A 113 -13.54 23.57 1.37
N TYR A 114 -13.90 23.14 2.58
CA TYR A 114 -15.08 23.64 3.30
C TYR A 114 -14.95 25.10 3.74
N ASP A 115 -13.74 25.55 4.05
CA ASP A 115 -13.47 26.94 4.44
C ASP A 115 -13.34 27.89 3.24
N GLU A 116 -13.69 27.46 2.01
CA GLU A 116 -13.63 28.26 0.77
C GLU A 116 -12.20 28.73 0.42
N HIS A 117 -11.18 27.92 0.76
CA HIS A 117 -9.77 28.17 0.45
C HIS A 117 -9.28 27.32 -0.74
N GLU A 118 -10.08 27.17 -1.81
CA GLU A 118 -9.74 26.26 -2.92
C GLU A 118 -8.44 26.64 -3.62
N ALA A 119 -8.12 27.94 -3.71
CA ALA A 119 -6.86 28.38 -4.29
C ALA A 119 -5.64 27.84 -3.50
N GLU A 120 -5.70 27.87 -2.18
CA GLU A 120 -4.64 27.32 -1.32
C GLU A 120 -4.60 25.79 -1.40
N LEU A 121 -5.77 25.14 -1.41
CA LEU A 121 -5.90 23.70 -1.60
C LEU A 121 -5.19 23.23 -2.88
N THR A 122 -5.46 23.89 -4.02
CA THR A 122 -4.87 23.50 -5.32
C THR A 122 -3.35 23.56 -5.36
N ILE A 123 -2.74 24.46 -4.57
CA ILE A 123 -1.28 24.60 -4.47
C ILE A 123 -0.71 23.56 -3.49
N TRP A 124 -1.39 23.39 -2.35
CA TRP A 124 -0.91 22.54 -1.25
C TRP A 124 -1.05 21.04 -1.55
N ILE A 125 -2.18 20.61 -2.12
CA ILE A 125 -2.52 19.19 -2.26
C ILE A 125 -1.52 18.44 -3.14
N GLY A 126 -0.95 19.12 -4.13
CA GLY A 126 -0.08 18.47 -5.09
C GLY A 126 1.24 18.01 -4.49
N ASP A 127 1.91 18.88 -3.73
CA ASP A 127 3.16 18.54 -3.06
C ASP A 127 2.94 17.42 -2.03
N ARG A 128 1.87 17.52 -1.23
CA ARG A 128 1.53 16.53 -0.21
C ARG A 128 1.22 15.16 -0.80
N PHE A 129 0.43 15.11 -1.86
CA PHE A 129 0.12 13.85 -2.52
C PHE A 129 1.37 13.22 -3.14
N LEU A 130 2.24 14.02 -3.78
CA LEU A 130 3.48 13.50 -4.38
C LEU A 130 4.49 13.03 -3.33
N GLN A 131 4.48 13.63 -2.13
CA GLN A 131 5.23 13.14 -0.99
C GLN A 131 4.71 11.76 -0.55
N PHE A 132 3.39 11.62 -0.39
CA PHE A 132 2.76 10.35 -0.04
C PHE A 132 3.00 9.25 -1.11
N ASP A 133 2.79 9.54 -2.40
CA ASP A 133 3.03 8.59 -3.51
C ASP A 133 4.47 8.06 -3.49
N ARG A 134 5.45 8.91 -3.16
CA ARG A 134 6.84 8.48 -3.03
C ARG A 134 7.03 7.50 -1.87
N GLN A 135 6.49 7.82 -0.70
CA GLN A 135 6.60 6.97 0.49
C GLN A 135 5.97 5.59 0.23
N LEU A 136 4.77 5.56 -0.33
CA LEU A 136 4.09 4.31 -0.68
C LEU A 136 4.91 3.47 -1.68
N ARG A 137 5.50 4.11 -2.71
CA ARG A 137 6.34 3.39 -3.69
C ARG A 137 7.65 2.87 -3.10
N GLU A 138 8.22 3.58 -2.14
CA GLU A 138 9.42 3.15 -1.41
C GLU A 138 9.13 1.95 -0.53
N HIS A 139 8.01 1.99 0.21
CA HIS A 139 7.48 0.89 1.01
C HIS A 139 7.28 -0.37 0.15
N GLU A 140 6.49 -0.26 -0.91
CA GLU A 140 6.22 -1.31 -1.89
C GLU A 140 7.48 -1.94 -2.53
N ARG A 141 8.51 -1.12 -2.74
CA ARG A 141 9.80 -1.63 -3.21
C ARG A 141 10.49 -2.45 -2.12
N ALA A 142 10.49 -1.97 -0.88
CA ALA A 142 11.11 -2.66 0.24
C ALA A 142 10.43 -4.00 0.54
N GLU A 143 9.11 -4.09 0.37
CA GLU A 143 8.35 -5.34 0.46
C GLU A 143 8.77 -6.32 -0.64
N ARG A 144 8.76 -5.89 -1.91
CA ARG A 144 9.23 -6.72 -3.04
C ARG A 144 10.64 -7.25 -2.83
N GLU A 145 11.56 -6.41 -2.37
CA GLU A 145 12.94 -6.81 -2.04
C GLU A 145 12.96 -7.92 -0.97
N LEU A 146 12.17 -7.76 0.10
CA LEU A 146 12.05 -8.77 1.15
C LEU A 146 11.56 -10.12 0.60
N ILE A 147 10.55 -10.10 -0.26
CA ILE A 147 9.97 -11.29 -0.90
C ILE A 147 11.02 -11.97 -1.77
N PHE A 148 11.76 -11.22 -2.60
CA PHE A 148 12.84 -11.77 -3.42
C PHE A 148 13.96 -12.38 -2.57
N GLU A 149 14.37 -11.73 -1.48
CA GLU A 149 15.40 -12.24 -0.56
C GLU A 149 14.98 -13.52 0.15
N ALA A 150 13.69 -13.68 0.44
CA ALA A 150 13.14 -14.90 1.03
C ALA A 150 13.21 -16.08 0.06
N TYR A 151 12.83 -15.87 -1.21
CA TYR A 151 12.89 -16.91 -2.25
C TYR A 151 14.32 -17.31 -2.64
N ASP A 152 15.25 -16.37 -2.69
CA ASP A 152 16.66 -16.67 -3.01
C ASP A 152 17.30 -17.58 -1.94
N CYS A 153 16.93 -17.38 -0.67
CA CYS A 153 17.43 -18.21 0.42
C CYS A 153 16.80 -19.61 0.51
N ASP A 154 15.55 -19.78 0.06
CA ASP A 154 14.91 -21.09 -0.02
C ASP A 154 15.61 -22.01 -1.05
N LEU A 155 16.15 -21.43 -2.13
CA LEU A 155 16.89 -22.16 -3.18
C LEU A 155 18.35 -22.53 -2.80
N GLY A 156 18.89 -21.96 -1.71
CA GLY A 156 20.31 -22.01 -1.37
C GLY A 156 20.77 -23.15 -0.43
N CYS A 157 19.87 -24.00 0.07
CA CYS A 157 20.18 -25.01 1.08
C CYS A 157 20.40 -26.43 0.53
N GLY A 158 20.99 -26.54 -0.66
CA GLY A 158 21.31 -27.83 -1.31
C GLY A 158 22.81 -28.01 -1.57
N ASP A 159 23.59 -28.32 -0.53
CA ASP A 159 24.84 -29.09 -0.63
C ASP A 159 25.03 -29.97 0.61
#